data_AF-A0A485AQT8-F1
#
_entry.id   AF-A0A485AQT8-F1
#
_cell.length_a   1.000
_cell.length_b   1.000
_cell.length_c   1.000
_cell.angle_alpha   90.00
_cell.angle_beta   90.00
_cell.angle_gamma   90.00
#
_symmetry.space_group_name_H-M   'P 1'
#
loop_
_entity.id
_entity.type
_entity.pdbx_description
1 polymer ?
#
loop_
_entity_poly.entity_id
_entity_poly.type
_entity_poly.pdbx_seq_one_letter_code
_entity_poly.pdbx_strand_id
1 'polypeptide(L)'
;MPAEITDKAGRREVFGFARVKDNSGYVIFECYQEGDADKLARELPFSSLVFARQMIVVGELLKDLPPEDRVTPIVGMLQGVVEKGGDLRVEVADTNESKELMKFCRKLTVPLRSALREAKVLAAYETTKRPVVHVFFIAPGCCYTGYSYSTNNSPFYMGDPASEVPV
;
A
#
# COMPACT_ATOMS: atom_id res chain seq x y z
N MET A 1 -1.46 -13.14 12.50
CA MET A 1 -0.83 -12.01 11.75
C MET A 1 -0.05 -11.05 12.66
N PRO A 2 -0.59 -10.45 13.74
CA PRO A 2 0.15 -9.46 14.55
C PRO A 2 1.37 -10.04 15.28
N ALA A 3 1.23 -11.24 15.85
CA ALA A 3 2.34 -11.95 16.49
C ALA A 3 3.42 -12.38 15.49
N GLU A 4 3.04 -12.68 14.24
CA GLU A 4 3.98 -13.13 13.21
C GLU A 4 4.93 -12.00 12.78
N ILE A 5 4.38 -10.81 12.48
CA ILE A 5 5.19 -9.69 12.04
C ILE A 5 6.10 -9.19 13.16
N THR A 6 5.62 -9.12 14.41
CA THR A 6 6.43 -8.70 15.56
C THR A 6 7.58 -9.65 15.84
N ASP A 7 7.38 -10.97 15.80
CA ASP A 7 8.46 -11.96 15.96
C ASP A 7 9.50 -11.86 14.83
N LYS A 8 9.05 -11.80 13.57
CA LYS A 8 9.97 -11.78 12.42
C LYS A 8 10.72 -10.47 12.25
N ALA A 9 10.10 -9.34 12.60
CA ALA A 9 10.74 -8.03 12.61
C ALA A 9 11.76 -7.95 13.75
N GLY A 10 11.41 -8.42 14.95
CA GLY A 10 12.33 -8.42 16.10
C GLY A 10 13.62 -9.21 15.86
N ARG A 11 13.56 -10.32 15.10
CA ARG A 11 14.76 -11.08 14.69
C ARG A 11 15.70 -10.32 13.74
N ARG A 12 15.26 -9.19 13.19
CA ARG A 12 16.05 -8.28 12.33
C ARG A 12 16.37 -6.96 13.01
N GLU A 13 16.18 -6.92 14.34
CA GLU A 13 16.38 -5.73 15.17
C GLU A 13 15.50 -4.55 14.74
N VAL A 14 14.38 -4.84 14.07
CA VAL A 14 13.34 -3.87 13.74
C VAL A 14 12.24 -4.00 14.79
N PHE A 15 12.17 -3.01 15.67
CA PHE A 15 11.25 -3.01 16.80
C PHE A 15 10.08 -2.05 16.56
N GLY A 16 8.92 -2.44 17.08
CA GLY A 16 7.69 -1.71 16.86
C GLY A 16 6.51 -2.41 17.53
N PHE A 17 5.31 -2.00 17.16
CA PHE A 17 4.09 -2.62 17.64
C PHE A 17 3.04 -2.74 16.53
N ALA A 18 2.28 -3.83 16.58
CA ALA A 18 1.19 -4.06 15.64
C ALA A 18 -0.10 -3.43 16.18
N ARG A 19 -0.67 -2.47 15.45
CA ARG A 19 -2.05 -2.02 15.64
C ARG A 19 -2.99 -2.97 14.90
N VAL A 20 -3.97 -3.48 15.63
CA VAL A 20 -4.95 -4.42 15.13
C VAL A 20 -6.32 -3.83 15.40
N LYS A 21 -7.17 -3.85 14.39
CA LYS A 21 -8.59 -3.58 14.53
C LYS A 21 -9.32 -4.87 14.15
N ASP A 22 -10.19 -5.34 15.03
CA ASP A 22 -10.93 -6.58 14.80
C ASP A 22 -11.71 -6.52 13.48
N ASN A 23 -11.67 -7.62 12.73
CA ASN A 23 -12.34 -7.78 11.43
C ASN A 23 -12.02 -6.70 10.39
N SER A 24 -10.89 -5.99 10.54
CA SER A 24 -10.50 -4.91 9.62
C SER A 24 -9.85 -5.39 8.32
N GLY A 25 -9.41 -6.66 8.25
CA GLY A 25 -8.76 -7.21 7.06
C GLY A 25 -7.32 -6.71 6.82
N TYR A 26 -6.72 -5.98 7.77
CA TYR A 26 -5.31 -5.55 7.70
C TYR A 26 -4.69 -5.43 9.10
N VAL A 27 -3.35 -5.30 9.14
CA VAL A 27 -2.58 -5.01 10.36
C VAL A 27 -1.56 -3.93 10.00
N ILE A 28 -1.41 -2.93 10.87
CA ILE A 28 -0.35 -1.91 10.72
C ILE A 28 0.73 -2.21 11.74
N PHE A 29 1.97 -2.39 11.29
CA PHE A 29 3.12 -2.50 12.18
C PHE A 29 3.87 -1.17 12.18
N GLU A 30 3.79 -0.44 13.29
CA GLU A 30 4.47 0.84 13.47
C GLU A 30 5.86 0.59 14.04
N CYS A 31 6.89 0.86 13.23
CA CYS A 31 8.28 0.77 13.64
C CYS A 31 8.64 1.98 14.52
N TYR A 32 9.54 1.79 15.49
CA TYR A 32 9.95 2.89 16.37
C TYR A 32 10.93 3.87 15.70
N GLN A 33 11.75 3.39 14.77
CA GLN A 33 12.75 4.21 14.08
C GLN A 33 12.27 4.58 12.67
N GLU A 34 12.65 5.78 12.23
CA GLU A 34 12.47 6.19 10.86
C GLU A 34 13.34 5.32 9.92
N GLY A 35 12.78 4.90 8.78
CA GLY A 35 13.45 4.03 7.81
C GLY A 35 13.37 2.53 8.10
N ASP A 36 13.01 2.12 9.32
CA ASP A 36 12.88 0.69 9.67
C ASP A 36 11.79 -0.03 8.87
N ALA A 37 10.72 0.70 8.51
CA ALA A 37 9.67 0.14 7.66
C ALA A 37 10.20 -0.21 6.24
N ASP A 38 11.05 0.64 5.66
CA ASP A 38 11.71 0.36 4.38
C ASP A 38 12.71 -0.79 4.51
N LYS A 39 13.52 -0.78 5.57
CA LYS A 39 14.45 -1.88 5.88
C LYS A 39 13.70 -3.21 5.96
N LEU A 40 12.59 -3.25 6.68
CA LEU A 40 11.77 -4.45 6.82
C LEU A 40 11.23 -4.91 5.47
N ALA A 41 10.71 -4.00 4.65
CA ALA A 41 10.20 -4.34 3.31
C ALA A 41 11.28 -4.84 2.35
N ARG A 42 12.55 -4.50 2.56
CA ARG A 42 13.69 -5.02 1.79
C ARG A 42 14.22 -6.35 2.32
N GLU A 43 14.34 -6.49 3.63
CA GLU A 43 15.09 -7.57 4.28
C GLU A 43 14.23 -8.73 4.80
N LEU A 44 12.94 -8.51 5.04
CA LEU A 44 12.02 -9.58 5.42
C LEU A 44 11.45 -10.22 4.15
N PRO A 45 11.79 -11.48 3.83
CA PRO A 45 11.21 -12.14 2.67
C PRO A 45 9.69 -12.23 2.85
N PHE A 46 8.94 -11.59 1.95
CA PHE A 46 7.48 -11.59 1.97
C PHE A 46 6.93 -13.02 1.94
N SER A 47 7.55 -13.90 1.16
CA SER A 47 7.22 -15.33 1.07
C SER A 47 7.34 -16.09 2.39
N SER A 48 8.06 -15.54 3.38
CA SER A 48 8.10 -16.13 4.71
C SER A 48 6.81 -15.88 5.49
N LEU A 49 6.08 -14.79 5.22
CA LEU A 49 4.86 -14.40 5.92
C LEU A 49 3.69 -15.31 5.52
N VAL A 50 3.13 -16.02 6.50
CA VAL A 50 2.06 -17.01 6.30
C VAL A 50 0.70 -16.32 6.25
N PHE A 51 0.49 -15.30 7.06
CA PHE A 51 -0.83 -14.66 7.19
C PHE A 51 -0.99 -13.38 6.36
N ALA A 52 0.10 -12.81 5.86
CA ALA A 52 0.05 -11.57 5.07
C ALA A 52 -0.17 -11.90 3.58
N ARG A 53 -1.25 -11.38 3.00
CA ARG A 53 -1.50 -11.47 1.55
C ARG A 53 -0.70 -10.45 0.74
N GLN A 54 -0.34 -9.33 1.38
CA GLN A 54 0.46 -8.26 0.80
C GLN A 54 1.22 -7.52 1.92
N MET A 55 2.35 -6.90 1.58
CA MET A 55 3.14 -6.05 2.46
C MET A 55 3.47 -4.73 1.78
N ILE A 56 3.21 -3.60 2.46
CA ILE A 56 3.33 -2.25 1.91
C ILE A 56 3.98 -1.35 2.97
N VAL A 57 4.97 -0.58 2.58
CA VAL A 57 5.49 0.54 3.38
C VAL A 57 4.60 1.74 3.13
N VAL A 58 4.00 2.28 4.19
CA VAL A 58 3.06 3.40 4.09
C VAL A 58 3.50 4.59 4.94
N GLY A 59 3.11 5.78 4.51
CA GLY A 59 3.21 7.00 5.31
C GLY A 59 2.03 7.19 6.25
N GLU A 60 1.77 8.45 6.62
CA GLU A 60 0.64 8.80 7.48
C GLU A 60 -0.72 8.55 6.82
N LEU A 61 -1.75 8.36 7.66
CA LEU A 61 -3.12 8.21 7.23
C LEU A 61 -3.68 9.54 6.71
N LEU A 62 -3.97 9.62 5.42
CA LEU A 62 -4.81 10.68 4.88
C LEU A 62 -6.24 10.48 5.34
N LYS A 63 -6.85 11.54 5.88
CA LYS A 63 -8.25 11.58 6.34
C LYS A 63 -9.00 12.69 5.62
N ASP A 64 -10.32 12.57 5.58
CA ASP A 64 -11.24 13.60 5.09
C ASP A 64 -10.89 14.11 3.68
N LEU A 65 -10.53 13.19 2.76
CA LEU A 65 -10.23 13.54 1.37
C LEU A 65 -11.42 14.26 0.70
N PRO A 66 -11.21 15.46 0.14
CA PRO A 66 -12.28 16.27 -0.42
C PRO A 66 -12.94 15.55 -1.59
N PRO A 67 -14.27 15.41 -1.62
CA PRO A 67 -14.98 14.69 -2.69
C PRO A 67 -14.71 15.23 -4.09
N GLU A 68 -14.48 16.53 -4.21
CA GLU A 68 -14.21 17.26 -5.44
C GLU A 68 -12.78 17.09 -5.96
N ASP A 69 -11.80 16.83 -5.08
CA ASP A 69 -10.39 16.64 -5.47
C ASP A 69 -9.65 15.68 -4.55
N ARG A 70 -9.83 14.39 -4.80
CA ARG A 70 -9.11 13.34 -4.06
C ARG A 70 -7.71 13.08 -4.59
N VAL A 71 -7.38 13.58 -5.76
CA VAL A 71 -6.14 13.22 -6.47
C VAL A 71 -4.97 14.04 -5.93
N THR A 72 -5.15 15.35 -5.80
CA THR A 72 -4.07 16.26 -5.38
C THR A 72 -3.47 15.88 -4.03
N PRO A 73 -4.25 15.59 -2.96
CA PRO A 73 -3.67 15.21 -1.67
C PRO A 73 -2.87 13.89 -1.72
N ILE A 74 -3.35 12.92 -2.50
CA ILE A 74 -2.69 11.61 -2.65
C ILE A 74 -1.37 11.77 -3.41
N VAL A 75 -1.35 12.56 -4.49
CA VAL A 75 -0.13 12.86 -5.25
C VAL A 75 0.88 13.57 -4.36
N GLY A 76 0.45 14.55 -3.56
CA GLY A 76 1.32 15.28 -2.64
C GLY A 76 2.01 14.39 -1.61
N MET A 77 1.32 13.37 -1.08
CA MET A 77 1.93 12.42 -0.14
C MET A 77 2.97 11.49 -0.76
N LEU A 78 2.84 11.20 -2.07
CA LEU A 78 3.76 10.29 -2.76
C LEU A 78 4.95 11.02 -3.42
N GLN A 79 4.83 12.33 -3.63
CA GLN A 79 5.91 13.16 -4.15
C GLN A 79 7.11 13.16 -3.19
N GLY A 80 8.29 12.85 -3.70
CA GLY A 80 9.53 12.74 -2.92
C GLY A 80 9.67 11.42 -2.13
N VAL A 81 8.60 10.64 -1.99
CA VAL A 81 8.64 9.30 -1.36
C VAL A 81 8.97 8.22 -2.40
N VAL A 82 8.32 8.28 -3.56
CA VAL A 82 8.56 7.33 -4.67
C VAL A 82 8.84 8.10 -5.95
N GLU A 83 9.89 7.71 -6.65
CA GLU A 83 10.21 8.23 -7.98
C GLU A 83 10.14 7.14 -9.04
N LYS A 84 9.37 7.41 -10.10
CA LYS A 84 9.22 6.52 -11.26
C LYS A 84 8.78 5.10 -10.86
N GLY A 85 7.78 5.00 -9.99
CA GLY A 85 7.09 3.75 -9.66
C GLY A 85 6.58 3.03 -10.92
N GLY A 86 6.60 1.71 -10.87
CA GLY A 86 6.39 0.85 -12.04
C GLY A 86 4.95 0.46 -12.29
N ASP A 87 4.10 0.56 -11.27
CA ASP A 87 2.69 0.18 -11.29
C ASP A 87 1.94 0.97 -10.21
N LEU A 88 0.62 1.08 -10.35
CA LEU A 88 -0.29 1.67 -9.35
C LEU A 88 -1.38 0.69 -9.00
N ARG A 89 -1.51 0.41 -7.70
CA ARG A 89 -2.59 -0.41 -7.13
C ARG A 89 -3.38 0.40 -6.12
N VAL A 90 -4.65 0.66 -6.45
CA VAL A 90 -5.60 1.30 -5.54
C VAL A 90 -6.43 0.21 -4.89
N GLU A 91 -6.11 -0.12 -3.65
CA GLU A 91 -6.61 -1.31 -2.95
C GLU A 91 -7.53 -0.93 -1.78
N VAL A 92 -8.33 -1.89 -1.33
CA VAL A 92 -9.22 -1.76 -0.17
C VAL A 92 -8.96 -2.91 0.80
N ALA A 93 -9.30 -2.71 2.06
CA ALA A 93 -9.32 -3.82 3.01
C ALA A 93 -10.35 -4.88 2.58
N ASP A 94 -9.99 -6.17 2.69
CA ASP A 94 -10.87 -7.29 2.36
C ASP A 94 -11.93 -7.50 3.45
N THR A 95 -12.94 -6.64 3.46
CA THR A 95 -14.11 -6.74 4.35
C THR A 95 -15.40 -6.70 3.52
N ASN A 96 -16.50 -7.18 4.10
CA ASN A 96 -17.80 -7.21 3.42
C ASN A 96 -18.32 -5.82 3.04
N GLU A 97 -17.93 -4.80 3.81
CA GLU A 97 -18.31 -3.39 3.66
C GLU A 97 -17.53 -2.68 2.54
N SER A 98 -16.41 -3.26 2.09
CA SER A 98 -15.51 -2.64 1.11
C SER A 98 -15.96 -2.76 -0.35
N LYS A 99 -17.09 -3.40 -0.66
CA LYS A 99 -17.56 -3.61 -2.04
C LYS A 99 -17.82 -2.30 -2.80
N GLU A 100 -18.48 -1.35 -2.16
CA GLU A 100 -18.72 -0.03 -2.77
C GLU A 100 -17.41 0.77 -2.89
N LEU A 101 -16.54 0.64 -1.90
CA LEU A 101 -15.22 1.27 -1.91
C LEU A 101 -14.33 0.70 -3.02
N MET A 102 -14.46 -0.58 -3.33
CA MET A 102 -13.75 -1.22 -4.45
C MET A 102 -14.18 -0.65 -5.79
N LYS A 103 -15.49 -0.43 -6.02
CA LYS A 103 -15.99 0.24 -7.24
C LYS A 103 -15.43 1.66 -7.35
N PHE A 104 -15.36 2.38 -6.23
CA PHE A 104 -14.75 3.70 -6.16
C PHE A 104 -13.25 3.65 -6.51
N CYS A 105 -12.48 2.73 -5.91
CA CYS A 105 -11.05 2.57 -6.16
C CYS A 105 -10.77 2.32 -7.64
N ARG A 106 -11.54 1.42 -8.28
CA ARG A 106 -11.43 1.16 -9.73
C ARG A 106 -11.62 2.42 -10.57
N LYS A 107 -12.60 3.26 -10.24
CA LYS A 107 -12.83 4.53 -10.95
C LYS A 107 -11.75 5.58 -10.67
N LEU A 108 -11.17 5.57 -9.48
CA LEU A 108 -10.10 6.50 -9.09
C LEU A 108 -8.76 6.15 -9.74
N THR A 109 -8.49 4.87 -10.02
CA THR A 109 -7.20 4.41 -10.57
C THR A 109 -6.77 5.17 -11.81
N VAL A 110 -7.66 5.36 -12.79
CA VAL A 110 -7.34 6.02 -14.06
C VAL A 110 -6.92 7.49 -13.88
N PRO A 111 -7.74 8.38 -13.28
CA PRO A 111 -7.34 9.78 -13.06
C PRO A 111 -6.13 9.90 -12.14
N LEU A 112 -6.03 9.07 -11.10
CA LEU A 112 -4.89 9.07 -10.19
C LEU A 112 -3.58 8.65 -10.89
N ARG A 113 -3.63 7.63 -11.74
CA ARG A 113 -2.48 7.20 -12.54
C ARG A 113 -1.98 8.31 -13.46
N SER A 114 -2.89 9.05 -14.11
CA SER A 114 -2.52 10.19 -14.96
C SER A 114 -1.77 11.25 -14.15
N ALA A 115 -2.34 11.68 -13.03
CA ALA A 115 -1.76 12.71 -12.20
C ALA A 115 -0.41 12.28 -11.58
N LEU A 116 -0.29 11.02 -11.15
CA LEU A 116 0.99 10.49 -10.63
C LEU A 116 2.08 10.42 -11.70
N ARG A 117 1.73 10.17 -12.97
CA ARG A 117 2.68 10.22 -14.09
C ARG A 117 3.11 11.65 -14.38
N GLU A 118 2.19 12.60 -14.40
CA GLU A 118 2.50 14.03 -14.57
C GLU A 118 3.42 14.54 -13.44
N ALA A 119 3.16 14.10 -12.22
CA ALA A 119 4.00 14.37 -11.05
C ALA A 119 5.31 13.57 -10.99
N LYS A 120 5.59 12.70 -11.99
CA LYS A 120 6.77 11.82 -12.08
C LYS A 120 6.93 10.81 -10.93
N VAL A 121 5.87 10.63 -10.12
CA VAL A 121 5.79 9.57 -9.11
C VAL A 121 5.71 8.21 -9.78
N LEU A 122 4.94 8.10 -10.87
CA LEU A 122 4.92 6.92 -11.73
C LEU A 122 5.76 7.13 -13.00
N ALA A 123 6.33 6.04 -13.50
CA ALA A 123 6.94 6.01 -14.81
C ALA A 123 5.87 6.21 -15.90
N ALA A 124 6.28 6.79 -17.04
CA ALA A 124 5.41 7.00 -18.19
C ALA A 124 4.81 5.69 -18.73
N TYR A 125 5.56 4.59 -18.59
CA TYR A 125 5.17 3.25 -18.96
C TYR A 125 5.33 2.31 -17.76
N GLU A 126 4.48 1.30 -17.67
CA GLU A 126 4.55 0.31 -16.61
C GLU A 126 5.86 -0.50 -16.68
N THR A 127 6.40 -0.85 -15.52
CA THR A 127 7.62 -1.66 -15.45
C THR A 127 7.65 -2.51 -14.19
N THR A 128 7.98 -3.79 -14.36
CA THR A 128 8.10 -4.76 -13.25
C THR A 128 9.37 -4.58 -12.42
N LYS A 129 10.31 -3.72 -12.85
CA LYS A 129 11.61 -3.51 -12.20
C LYS A 129 11.60 -2.35 -11.19
N ARG A 130 10.48 -1.62 -11.08
CA ARG A 130 10.33 -0.48 -10.17
C ARG A 130 9.33 -0.83 -9.07
N PRO A 131 9.37 -0.12 -7.93
CA PRO A 131 8.39 -0.31 -6.86
C PRO A 131 6.96 -0.17 -7.37
N VAL A 132 6.06 -0.94 -6.78
CA VAL A 132 4.62 -0.78 -6.99
C VAL A 132 4.15 0.31 -6.04
N VAL A 133 3.42 1.30 -6.55
CA VAL A 133 2.78 2.34 -5.74
C VAL A 133 1.43 1.82 -5.27
N HIS A 134 1.18 1.93 -3.97
CA HIS A 134 -0.07 1.50 -3.35
C HIS A 134 -0.82 2.67 -2.75
N VAL A 135 -2.14 2.67 -2.98
CA VAL A 135 -3.08 3.56 -2.30
C VAL A 135 -4.14 2.69 -1.66
N PHE A 136 -4.06 2.55 -0.34
CA PHE A 136 -4.86 1.59 0.42
C PHE A 136 -5.97 2.32 1.20
N PHE A 137 -7.21 2.20 0.72
CA PHE A 137 -8.37 2.80 1.36
C PHE A 137 -8.90 1.91 2.49
N ILE A 138 -9.00 2.48 3.69
CA ILE A 138 -9.57 1.81 4.88
C ILE A 138 -11.01 2.23 5.17
N ALA A 139 -11.42 3.37 4.62
CA ALA A 139 -12.77 3.92 4.70
C ALA A 139 -12.97 4.95 3.57
N PRO A 140 -14.21 5.34 3.24
CA PRO A 140 -14.45 6.45 2.34
C PRO A 140 -13.71 7.71 2.82
N GLY A 141 -12.89 8.29 1.93
CA GLY A 141 -12.10 9.49 2.24
C GLY A 141 -10.88 9.27 3.13
N CYS A 142 -10.57 8.03 3.52
CA CYS A 142 -9.41 7.70 4.35
C CYS A 142 -8.51 6.66 3.67
N CYS A 143 -7.26 7.01 3.38
CA CYS A 143 -6.31 6.08 2.77
C CYS A 143 -4.87 6.24 3.26
N TYR A 144 -4.13 5.15 3.18
CA TYR A 144 -2.69 5.15 3.25
C TYR A 144 -2.10 5.21 1.85
N THR A 145 -0.94 5.85 1.73
CA THR A 145 -0.18 5.90 0.48
C THR A 145 1.23 5.38 0.75
N GLY A 146 1.79 4.66 -0.23
CA GLY A 146 3.02 3.95 0.00
C GLY A 146 3.50 3.15 -1.20
N TYR A 147 4.41 2.22 -0.94
CA TYR A 147 5.00 1.37 -1.96
C TYR A 147 5.38 -0.02 -1.45
N SER A 148 5.62 -0.92 -2.39
CA SER A 148 6.24 -2.22 -2.14
C SER A 148 7.29 -2.54 -3.21
N TYR A 149 8.27 -3.36 -2.86
CA TYR A 149 9.28 -3.82 -3.81
C TYR A 149 8.72 -4.95 -4.67
N SER A 150 8.74 -4.78 -6.00
CA SER A 150 8.23 -5.78 -6.94
C SER A 150 8.93 -7.14 -6.85
N THR A 151 10.13 -7.18 -6.29
CA THR A 151 10.91 -8.41 -6.04
C THR A 151 10.58 -9.06 -4.69
N ASN A 152 9.83 -8.38 -3.81
CA ASN A 152 9.55 -8.83 -2.44
C ASN A 152 8.13 -8.44 -2.00
N ASN A 153 7.15 -8.68 -2.87
CA ASN A 153 5.73 -8.44 -2.60
C ASN A 153 4.86 -9.53 -3.24
N SER A 154 3.54 -9.43 -3.07
CA SER A 154 2.62 -10.24 -3.86
C SER A 154 2.44 -9.62 -5.26
N PRO A 155 2.56 -10.40 -6.35
CA PRO A 155 2.35 -9.90 -7.69
C PRO A 155 0.87 -9.60 -7.98
N PHE A 156 -0.05 -10.14 -7.16
CA PHE A 156 -1.49 -10.03 -7.36
C PHE A 156 -2.07 -8.76 -6.72
N TYR A 157 -3.12 -8.23 -7.35
CA TYR A 157 -3.93 -7.17 -6.75
C TYR A 157 -4.52 -7.67 -5.42
N MET A 158 -4.50 -6.86 -4.36
CA MET A 158 -4.95 -7.24 -3.01
C MET A 158 -4.30 -8.53 -2.43
N GLY A 159 -3.26 -9.05 -3.07
CA GLY A 159 -2.67 -10.35 -2.76
C GLY A 159 -3.54 -11.57 -3.07
N ASP A 160 -4.60 -11.42 -3.88
CA ASP A 160 -5.51 -12.51 -4.27
C ASP A 160 -5.29 -12.90 -5.75
N PRO A 161 -4.85 -14.14 -6.05
CA PRO A 161 -4.63 -14.63 -7.42
C PRO A 161 -5.88 -14.57 -8.32
N ALA A 162 -7.09 -14.60 -7.75
CA ALA A 162 -8.33 -14.52 -8.50
C ALA A 162 -8.76 -13.07 -8.82
N SER A 163 -8.05 -12.07 -8.28
CA SER A 163 -8.39 -10.67 -8.48
C SER A 163 -7.58 -10.06 -9.64
N GLU A 164 -8.30 -9.45 -10.58
CA GLU A 164 -7.67 -8.74 -11.70
C GLU A 164 -7.25 -7.33 -11.27
N VAL A 165 -6.05 -6.92 -11.68
CA VAL A 165 -5.60 -5.53 -11.56
C VAL A 165 -6.55 -4.65 -12.41
N PRO A 166 -7.22 -3.64 -11.83
CA PRO A 166 -8.04 -2.75 -12.61
C PRO A 166 -7.18 -2.00 -13.64
N VAL A 167 -7.50 -2.17 -14.92
CA VAL A 167 -6.86 -1.47 -16.05
C VAL A 167 -7.16 0.02 -16.06
#